data_AF-D8UJG0-F1
#
_entry.id   AF-D8UJG0-F1
#
_cell.length_a   1.000
_cell.length_b   1.000
_cell.length_c   1.000
_cell.angle_alpha   90.00
_cell.angle_beta   90.00
_cell.angle_gamma   90.00
#
_symmetry.space_group_name_H-M   'P 1'
#
loop_
_entity.id
_entity.type
_entity.pdbx_description
1 polymer ?
#
loop_
_entity_poly.entity_id
_entity_poly.type
_entity_poly.pdbx_seq_one_letter_code
_entity_poly.pdbx_strand_id
1 'polypeptide(L)'
;MSKLAKPLLFLNLCCETIFVIEQRLKATGVSADNQAKVLSEMVAYVFGGKSAASILQPDFQKETREVVVAMCNCSIMKLDGSSMDKLFDLAVMMVKYKIMCSKTLEQIVEISLLHLDQVEDIIRRHVAGGGGAAAADVASTRRQVKSMYDKLGPGELHRIRQVLLAELQGQRVKISLLLSANIQNTDATFKLPMPYSARLGVVSVYDMVSGKNESQTNLPVHDALSRPYDFYDYSAPLGSNMFAAPPQKSESKHTDAHILESSFSVAFLELIHGGGEWIKRD
;
A
#
# COMPACT_ATOMS: atom_id res chain seq x y z
N MET A 1 -20.29 -1.49 13.51
CA MET A 1 -19.10 -1.82 12.69
C MET A 1 -17.84 -1.63 13.54
N SER A 2 -16.70 -2.25 13.21
CA SER A 2 -15.45 -2.04 13.99
C SER A 2 -14.98 -0.60 13.84
N LYS A 3 -15.08 0.16 14.92
CA LYS A 3 -14.66 1.55 15.03
C LYS A 3 -13.16 1.75 14.74
N LEU A 4 -12.36 0.73 15.04
CA LEU A 4 -10.90 0.74 14.87
C LEU A 4 -10.42 0.47 13.44
N ALA A 5 -11.31 0.17 12.49
CA ALA A 5 -10.92 -0.03 11.10
C ALA A 5 -10.66 1.29 10.35
N LYS A 6 -11.50 2.31 10.57
CA LYS A 6 -11.38 3.61 9.90
C LYS A 6 -10.03 4.30 10.15
N PRO A 7 -9.49 4.35 11.38
CA PRO A 7 -8.15 4.91 11.63
C PRO A 7 -7.04 4.24 10.81
N LEU A 8 -7.05 2.90 10.68
CA LEU A 8 -6.06 2.18 9.86
C LEU A 8 -6.22 2.49 8.38
N LEU A 9 -7.45 2.47 7.86
CA LEU A 9 -7.70 2.79 6.45
C LEU A 9 -7.17 4.18 6.11
N PHE A 10 -7.52 5.15 6.96
CA PHE A 10 -7.12 6.53 6.82
C PHE A 10 -5.60 6.70 6.82
N LEU A 11 -4.95 6.13 7.83
CA LEU A 11 -3.50 6.19 8.00
C LEU A 11 -2.79 5.63 6.76
N ASN A 12 -3.22 4.46 6.29
CA ASN A 12 -2.66 3.82 5.12
C ASN A 12 -2.83 4.67 3.85
N LEU A 13 -3.98 5.29 3.66
CA LEU A 13 -4.22 6.17 2.51
C LEU A 13 -3.34 7.42 2.54
N CYS A 14 -3.17 8.03 3.71
CA CYS A 14 -2.26 9.17 3.85
C CYS A 14 -0.80 8.78 3.53
N CYS A 15 -0.34 7.64 4.05
CA CYS A 15 1.01 7.15 3.75
C CYS A 15 1.21 6.85 2.27
N GLU A 16 0.27 6.14 1.62
CA GLU A 16 0.34 5.87 0.18
C GLU A 16 0.35 7.15 -0.64
N THR A 17 -0.46 8.14 -0.25
CA THR A 17 -0.47 9.43 -0.93
C THR A 17 0.88 10.13 -0.78
N ILE A 18 1.50 10.11 0.40
CA ILE A 18 2.86 10.65 0.60
C ILE A 18 3.88 9.92 -0.29
N PHE A 19 3.76 8.60 -0.45
CA PHE A 19 4.65 7.84 -1.35
C PHE A 19 4.52 8.28 -2.80
N VAL A 20 3.28 8.43 -3.30
CA VAL A 20 3.04 8.90 -4.67
C VAL A 20 3.60 10.32 -4.86
N ILE A 21 3.34 11.22 -3.91
CA ILE A 21 3.82 12.60 -3.97
C ILE A 21 5.35 12.67 -3.91
N GLU A 22 6.00 11.89 -3.05
CA GLU A 22 7.47 11.83 -2.99
C GLU A 22 8.07 11.48 -4.35
N GLN A 23 7.54 10.44 -5.01
CA GLN A 23 8.07 10.01 -6.30
C GLN A 23 7.75 11.04 -7.41
N ARG A 24 6.60 11.71 -7.35
CA ARG A 24 6.25 12.78 -8.29
C ARG A 24 7.18 13.99 -8.16
N LEU A 25 7.48 14.40 -6.94
CA LEU A 25 8.41 15.50 -6.66
C LEU A 25 9.82 15.21 -7.20
N LYS A 26 10.29 13.96 -7.07
CA LYS A 26 11.55 13.49 -7.65
C LYS A 26 11.55 13.52 -9.18
N ALA A 27 10.49 13.01 -9.81
CA ALA A 27 10.40 12.93 -11.27
C ALA A 27 10.28 14.29 -11.96
N THR A 28 9.70 15.28 -11.28
CA THR A 28 9.53 16.65 -11.80
C THR A 28 10.74 17.56 -11.57
N GLY A 29 11.80 17.06 -10.92
CA GLY A 29 13.04 17.82 -10.71
C GLY A 29 12.88 19.03 -9.78
N VAL A 30 11.89 19.02 -8.88
CA VAL A 30 11.69 20.08 -7.88
C VAL A 30 12.93 20.18 -6.98
N SER A 31 13.32 21.40 -6.56
CA SER A 31 14.48 21.58 -5.68
C SER A 31 14.33 20.83 -4.36
N ALA A 32 15.44 20.28 -3.83
CA ALA A 32 15.43 19.48 -2.61
C ALA A 32 14.75 20.21 -1.42
N ASP A 33 14.98 21.51 -1.28
CA ASP A 33 14.35 22.33 -0.24
C ASP A 33 12.82 22.37 -0.36
N ASN A 34 12.31 22.50 -1.59
CA ASN A 34 10.86 22.49 -1.83
C ASN A 34 10.26 21.10 -1.65
N GLN A 35 10.98 20.03 -2.02
CA GLN A 35 10.54 18.66 -1.73
C GLN A 35 10.43 18.43 -0.22
N ALA A 36 11.47 18.81 0.53
CA ALA A 36 11.51 18.70 1.98
C ALA A 36 10.38 19.50 2.64
N LYS A 37 10.10 20.71 2.17
CA LYS A 37 9.01 21.55 2.66
C LYS A 37 7.65 20.92 2.43
N VAL A 38 7.34 20.50 1.20
CA VAL A 38 6.04 19.85 0.86
C VAL A 38 5.81 18.61 1.72
N LEU A 39 6.80 17.72 1.79
CA LEU A 39 6.68 16.48 2.56
C LEU A 39 6.52 16.74 4.07
N SER A 40 7.24 17.73 4.61
CA SER A 40 7.13 18.11 6.02
C SER A 40 5.77 18.72 6.36
N GLU A 41 5.21 19.56 5.48
CA GLU A 41 3.88 20.17 5.65
C GLU A 41 2.77 19.10 5.63
N MET A 42 2.86 18.14 4.70
CA MET A 42 1.93 17.00 4.64
C MET A 42 2.01 16.12 5.90
N VAL A 43 3.22 15.81 6.35
CA VAL A 43 3.44 15.01 7.57
C VAL A 43 2.95 15.74 8.81
N ALA A 44 3.26 17.03 8.96
CA ALA A 44 2.76 17.83 10.08
C ALA A 44 1.22 17.93 10.08
N TYR A 45 0.59 18.02 8.91
CA TYR A 45 -0.86 18.07 8.80
C TYR A 45 -1.54 16.79 9.29
N VAL A 46 -1.00 15.61 8.93
CA VAL A 46 -1.60 14.31 9.27
C VAL A 46 -1.14 13.82 10.64
N PHE A 47 0.17 13.84 10.90
CA PHE A 47 0.80 13.21 12.04
C PHE A 47 1.12 14.19 13.18
N GLY A 48 0.93 15.49 12.97
CA GLY A 48 1.08 16.49 14.02
C GLY A 48 0.11 16.24 15.18
N GLY A 49 0.55 16.51 16.40
CA GLY A 49 -0.06 15.98 17.63
C GLY A 49 -1.59 15.99 17.71
N LYS A 50 -2.26 17.13 17.41
CA LYS A 50 -3.73 17.20 17.46
C LYS A 50 -4.42 16.39 16.35
N SER A 51 -3.84 16.37 15.15
CA SER A 51 -4.36 15.61 14.01
C SER A 51 -4.22 14.11 14.24
N ALA A 52 -3.03 13.65 14.64
CA ALA A 52 -2.78 12.23 14.93
C ALA A 52 -3.71 11.70 16.03
N ALA A 53 -3.85 12.45 17.12
CA ALA A 53 -4.75 12.08 18.21
C ALA A 53 -6.21 11.98 17.73
N SER A 54 -6.65 12.88 16.84
CA SER A 54 -8.00 12.84 16.27
C SER A 54 -8.21 11.66 15.32
N ILE A 55 -7.24 11.33 14.47
CA ILE A 55 -7.31 10.21 13.52
C ILE A 55 -7.39 8.86 14.24
N LEU A 56 -6.64 8.72 15.34
CA LEU A 56 -6.56 7.47 16.09
C LEU A 56 -7.73 7.27 17.07
N GLN A 57 -8.70 8.20 17.11
CA GLN A 57 -9.93 7.99 17.89
C GLN A 57 -10.81 6.91 17.24
N PRO A 58 -11.38 5.97 18.03
CA PRO A 58 -12.26 4.92 17.50
C PRO A 58 -13.48 5.47 16.72
N ASP A 59 -13.93 6.66 17.07
CA ASP A 59 -15.09 7.34 16.51
C ASP A 59 -14.72 8.33 15.38
N PHE A 60 -13.54 8.20 14.80
CA PHE A 60 -13.15 8.97 13.62
C PHE A 60 -14.14 8.74 12.45
N GLN A 61 -14.94 9.76 12.13
CA GLN A 61 -15.97 9.71 11.08
C GLN A 61 -15.65 10.54 9.83
N LYS A 62 -14.52 11.27 9.80
CA LYS A 62 -14.22 12.16 8.67
C LYS A 62 -14.18 11.39 7.36
N GLU A 63 -14.70 12.01 6.31
CA GLU A 63 -14.67 11.46 4.97
C GLU A 63 -13.22 11.34 4.51
N THR A 64 -12.81 10.12 4.18
CA THR A 64 -11.40 9.82 3.90
C THR A 64 -10.85 10.62 2.73
N ARG A 65 -11.70 10.86 1.71
CA ARG A 65 -11.33 11.66 0.54
C ARG A 65 -11.06 13.12 0.92
N GLU A 66 -11.92 13.75 1.71
CA GLU A 66 -11.79 15.15 2.09
C GLU A 66 -10.45 15.42 2.79
N VAL A 67 -10.04 14.53 3.69
CA VAL A 67 -8.79 14.76 4.41
C VAL A 67 -7.57 14.49 3.56
N VAL A 68 -7.60 13.51 2.65
CA VAL A 68 -6.51 13.30 1.68
C VAL A 68 -6.38 14.52 0.77
N VAL A 69 -7.49 15.08 0.29
CA VAL A 69 -7.51 16.34 -0.49
C VAL A 69 -6.93 17.49 0.33
N ALA A 70 -7.36 17.65 1.58
CA ALA A 70 -6.88 18.71 2.45
C ALA A 70 -5.39 18.57 2.80
N MET A 71 -4.89 17.34 2.95
CA MET A 71 -3.46 17.05 3.12
C MET A 71 -2.67 17.42 1.87
N CYS A 72 -3.12 17.07 0.67
CA CYS A 72 -2.41 17.47 -0.55
C CYS A 72 -2.38 19.00 -0.71
N ASN A 73 -3.49 19.67 -0.39
CA ASN A 73 -3.64 21.11 -0.50
C ASN A 73 -3.07 21.91 0.69
N CYS A 74 -2.59 21.25 1.75
CA CYS A 74 -1.94 21.97 2.86
C CYS A 74 -0.56 22.49 2.48
N SER A 75 0.04 21.91 1.44
CA SER A 75 1.37 22.26 0.96
C SER A 75 1.32 23.35 -0.11
N ILE A 76 2.50 23.90 -0.45
CA ILE A 76 2.64 24.81 -1.59
C ILE A 76 2.24 24.18 -2.94
N MET A 77 2.32 22.84 -3.04
CA MET A 77 1.90 22.10 -4.23
C MET A 77 0.37 22.11 -4.30
N LYS A 78 -0.17 22.64 -5.41
CA LYS A 78 -1.60 22.50 -5.73
C LYS A 78 -1.79 21.31 -6.66
N LEU A 79 -2.93 20.64 -6.58
CA LEU A 79 -3.35 19.64 -7.55
C LEU A 79 -4.65 20.13 -8.20
N ASP A 80 -4.80 19.91 -9.51
CA ASP A 80 -6.06 20.12 -10.20
C ASP A 80 -7.03 18.99 -9.83
N GLY A 81 -8.33 19.22 -10.04
CA GLY A 81 -9.36 18.26 -9.64
C GLY A 81 -9.16 16.87 -10.25
N SER A 82 -8.79 16.78 -11.53
CA SER A 82 -8.57 15.51 -12.22
C SER A 82 -7.32 14.79 -11.72
N SER A 83 -6.22 15.51 -11.49
CA SER A 83 -5.02 14.91 -10.88
C SER A 83 -5.28 14.42 -9.46
N MET A 84 -6.08 15.15 -8.68
CA MET A 84 -6.46 14.75 -7.33
C MET A 84 -7.32 13.48 -7.32
N ASP A 85 -8.27 13.35 -8.26
CA ASP A 85 -9.07 12.14 -8.42
C ASP A 85 -8.21 10.91 -8.73
N LYS A 86 -7.31 11.03 -9.72
CA LYS A 86 -6.38 9.95 -10.08
C LYS A 86 -5.45 9.56 -8.93
N LEU A 87 -4.96 10.54 -8.17
CA LEU A 87 -4.13 10.30 -6.99
C LEU A 87 -4.89 9.52 -5.92
N PHE A 88 -6.13 9.90 -5.64
CA PHE A 88 -6.97 9.24 -4.67
C PHE A 88 -7.31 7.81 -5.10
N ASP A 89 -7.72 7.60 -6.36
CA ASP A 89 -8.00 6.28 -6.92
C ASP A 89 -6.77 5.36 -6.85
N LEU A 90 -5.60 5.90 -7.19
CA LEU A 90 -4.33 5.18 -7.07
C LEU A 90 -4.09 4.75 -5.63
N ALA A 91 -4.10 5.68 -4.67
CA ALA A 91 -3.87 5.38 -3.25
C ALA A 91 -4.86 4.34 -2.71
N VAL A 92 -6.15 4.47 -3.04
CA VAL A 92 -7.21 3.53 -2.65
C VAL A 92 -6.95 2.13 -3.22
N MET A 93 -6.59 2.04 -4.49
CA MET A 93 -6.31 0.75 -5.12
C MET A 93 -5.04 0.09 -4.57
N MET A 94 -4.01 0.87 -4.19
CA MET A 94 -2.81 0.33 -3.51
C MET A 94 -3.12 -0.24 -2.13
N VAL A 95 -3.86 0.51 -1.29
CA VAL A 95 -4.26 0.04 0.04
C VAL A 95 -5.13 -1.21 -0.09
N LYS A 96 -6.09 -1.21 -1.01
CA LYS A 96 -6.95 -2.36 -1.30
C LYS A 96 -6.13 -3.59 -1.66
N TYR A 97 -5.19 -3.44 -2.59
CA TYR A 97 -4.32 -4.53 -3.01
C TYR A 97 -3.53 -5.11 -1.83
N LYS A 98 -2.89 -4.26 -1.01
CA LYS A 98 -2.10 -4.70 0.16
C LYS A 98 -2.98 -5.42 1.20
N ILE A 99 -4.16 -4.90 1.51
CA ILE A 99 -5.09 -5.56 2.45
C ILE A 99 -5.55 -6.91 1.89
N MET A 100 -5.86 -7.00 0.60
CA MET A 100 -6.27 -8.26 -0.03
C MET A 100 -5.13 -9.31 -0.02
N CYS A 101 -3.88 -8.88 -0.14
CA CYS A 101 -2.70 -9.76 -0.10
C CYS A 101 -2.28 -10.21 1.30
N SER A 102 -2.83 -9.62 2.37
CA SER A 102 -2.52 -10.06 3.73
C SER A 102 -3.01 -11.50 3.96
N LYS A 103 -2.10 -12.39 4.40
CA LYS A 103 -2.35 -13.82 4.65
C LYS A 103 -2.73 -14.08 6.11
N THR A 104 -2.15 -13.32 7.04
CA THR A 104 -2.47 -13.38 8.47
C THR A 104 -3.26 -12.15 8.91
N LEU A 105 -3.85 -12.18 10.11
CA LEU A 105 -4.68 -11.09 10.63
C LEU A 105 -3.83 -9.92 11.13
N GLU A 106 -2.66 -10.23 11.67
CA GLU A 106 -1.66 -9.31 12.22
C GLU A 106 -1.06 -8.44 11.11
N GLN A 107 -0.93 -9.00 9.90
CA GLN A 107 -0.35 -8.32 8.74
C GLN A 107 -1.05 -7.01 8.36
N ILE A 108 -2.32 -6.83 8.71
CA ILE A 108 -3.06 -5.58 8.44
C ILE A 108 -2.50 -4.44 9.28
N VAL A 109 -2.14 -4.73 10.53
CA VAL A 109 -1.49 -3.78 11.43
C VAL A 109 -0.03 -3.60 11.00
N GLU A 110 0.67 -4.67 10.63
CA GLU A 110 2.06 -4.61 10.16
C GLU A 110 2.22 -3.74 8.90
N ILE A 111 1.31 -3.83 7.92
CA ILE A 111 1.28 -2.93 6.75
C ILE A 111 1.30 -1.47 7.21
N SER A 112 0.46 -1.16 8.20
CA SER A 112 0.28 0.20 8.69
C SER A 112 1.50 0.71 9.47
N LEU A 113 2.15 -0.16 10.23
CA LEU A 113 3.41 0.14 10.92
C LEU A 113 4.55 0.33 9.92
N LEU A 114 4.65 -0.53 8.90
CA LEU A 114 5.66 -0.41 7.85
C LEU A 114 5.47 0.86 7.02
N HIS A 115 4.23 1.25 6.73
CA HIS A 115 3.95 2.52 6.08
C HIS A 115 4.48 3.70 6.89
N LEU A 116 4.29 3.70 8.21
CA LEU A 116 4.81 4.75 9.08
C LEU A 116 6.34 4.76 9.12
N ASP A 117 6.97 3.59 9.22
CA ASP A 117 8.43 3.47 9.18
C ASP A 117 8.99 4.05 7.86
N GLN A 118 8.34 3.76 6.73
CA GLN A 118 8.76 4.29 5.43
C GLN A 118 8.51 5.78 5.26
N VAL A 119 7.41 6.32 5.78
CA VAL A 119 7.18 7.78 5.80
C VAL A 119 8.24 8.47 6.66
N GLU A 120 8.59 7.90 7.81
CA GLU A 120 9.65 8.44 8.66
C GLU A 120 11.00 8.46 7.92
N ASP A 121 11.34 7.38 7.22
CA ASP A 121 12.56 7.30 6.41
C ASP A 121 12.56 8.28 5.23
N ILE A 122 11.41 8.51 4.58
CA ILE A 122 11.25 9.57 3.57
C ILE A 122 11.63 10.92 4.18
N ILE A 123 11.06 11.27 5.32
CA ILE A 123 11.32 12.55 5.97
C ILE A 123 12.78 12.69 6.37
N ARG A 124 13.39 11.66 6.95
CA ARG A 124 14.82 11.67 7.31
C ARG A 124 15.75 11.87 6.11
N ARG A 125 15.39 11.32 4.94
CA ARG A 125 16.17 11.46 3.70
C ARG A 125 16.08 12.85 3.08
N HIS A 126 14.92 13.49 3.16
CA HIS A 126 14.67 14.78 2.51
C HIS A 126 14.97 15.98 3.41
N VAL A 127 14.77 15.86 4.72
CA VAL A 127 14.91 16.98 5.66
C VAL A 127 16.28 16.93 6.36
N ALA A 128 17.09 17.96 6.13
CA ALA A 128 18.39 18.12 6.78
C ALA A 128 18.27 18.09 8.31
N GLY A 129 19.21 17.43 8.99
CA GLY A 129 19.16 17.24 10.45
C GLY A 129 18.31 16.05 10.91
N GLY A 130 17.96 15.13 10.00
CA GLY A 130 17.33 13.84 10.36
C GLY A 130 15.83 13.91 10.62
N GLY A 131 15.11 14.86 10.02
CA GLY A 131 13.64 14.90 10.04
C GLY A 131 12.98 15.70 11.16
N GLY A 132 13.73 16.21 12.13
CA GLY A 132 13.24 17.15 13.15
C GLY A 132 11.95 16.71 13.85
N ALA A 133 10.99 17.65 13.99
CA ALA A 133 9.69 17.40 14.60
C ALA A 133 8.80 16.46 13.77
N ALA A 134 8.87 16.55 12.43
CA ALA A 134 8.04 15.75 11.53
C ALA A 134 8.32 14.24 11.65
N ALA A 135 9.59 13.83 11.73
CA ALA A 135 9.94 12.44 11.98
C ALA A 135 9.49 11.98 13.38
N ALA A 136 9.64 12.83 14.40
CA ALA A 136 9.20 12.52 15.76
C ALA A 136 7.67 12.32 15.85
N ASP A 137 6.89 13.10 15.10
CA ASP A 137 5.44 12.99 15.00
C ASP A 137 5.01 11.65 14.36
N VAL A 138 5.68 11.23 13.29
CA VAL A 138 5.45 9.91 12.66
C VAL A 138 5.81 8.78 13.63
N ALA A 139 6.97 8.85 14.29
CA ALA A 139 7.37 7.87 15.29
C ALA A 139 6.41 7.78 16.48
N SER A 140 5.87 8.93 16.92
CA SER A 140 4.85 9.00 17.96
C SER A 140 3.57 8.32 17.52
N THR A 141 3.09 8.61 16.30
CA THR A 141 1.90 7.98 15.72
C THR A 141 2.09 6.47 15.62
N ARG A 142 3.26 6.00 15.19
CA ARG A 142 3.60 4.57 15.12
C ARG A 142 3.53 3.89 16.48
N ARG A 143 4.05 4.51 17.54
CA ARG A 143 3.93 3.97 18.90
C ARG A 143 2.48 3.89 19.36
N GLN A 144 1.67 4.91 19.04
CA GLN A 144 0.24 4.92 19.38
C GLN A 144 -0.53 3.82 18.64
N VAL A 145 -0.31 3.67 17.33
CA VAL A 145 -0.88 2.57 16.53
C VAL A 145 -0.49 1.24 17.14
N LYS A 146 0.80 0.99 17.38
CA LYS A 146 1.24 -0.27 18.00
C LYS A 146 0.53 -0.52 19.32
N SER A 147 0.50 0.46 20.22
CA SER A 147 -0.12 0.33 21.55
C SER A 147 -1.63 0.07 21.48
N MET A 148 -2.32 0.65 20.50
CA MET A 148 -3.75 0.48 20.30
C MET A 148 -4.11 -0.92 19.77
N TYR A 149 -3.34 -1.43 18.80
CA TYR A 149 -3.69 -2.68 18.11
C TYR A 149 -3.02 -3.94 18.74
N ASP A 150 -1.94 -3.81 19.52
CA ASP A 150 -1.28 -4.95 20.23
C ASP A 150 -2.22 -5.72 21.16
N LYS A 151 -3.23 -5.03 21.67
CA LYS A 151 -4.15 -5.55 22.70
C LYS A 151 -5.31 -6.35 22.10
N LEU A 152 -5.46 -6.35 20.79
CA LEU A 152 -6.62 -6.91 20.12
C LEU A 152 -6.48 -8.41 19.92
N GLY A 153 -7.57 -9.13 20.18
CA GLY A 153 -7.64 -10.55 19.89
C GLY A 153 -7.82 -10.84 18.39
N PRO A 154 -7.60 -12.09 17.94
CA PRO A 154 -7.79 -12.50 16.55
C PRO A 154 -9.20 -12.19 16.01
N GLY A 155 -10.24 -12.31 16.85
CA GLY A 155 -11.61 -12.00 16.45
C GLY A 155 -11.82 -10.52 16.11
N GLU A 156 -11.17 -9.61 16.85
CA GLU A 156 -11.24 -8.17 16.60
C GLU A 156 -10.44 -7.79 15.35
N LEU A 157 -9.25 -8.37 15.17
CA LEU A 157 -8.44 -8.19 13.97
C LEU A 157 -9.17 -8.71 12.72
N HIS A 158 -9.84 -9.87 12.81
CA HIS A 158 -10.68 -10.38 11.74
C HIS A 158 -11.83 -9.42 11.42
N ARG A 159 -12.49 -8.87 12.45
CA ARG A 159 -13.56 -7.88 12.26
C ARG A 159 -13.06 -6.60 11.59
N ILE A 160 -11.87 -6.12 11.98
CA ILE A 160 -11.22 -4.99 11.33
C ILE A 160 -11.00 -5.30 9.85
N ARG A 161 -10.41 -6.47 9.53
CA ARG A 161 -10.19 -6.90 8.15
C ARG A 161 -11.46 -6.87 7.32
N GLN A 162 -12.54 -7.47 7.83
CA GLN A 162 -13.81 -7.53 7.09
C GLN A 162 -14.37 -6.14 6.82
N VAL A 163 -14.31 -5.23 7.81
CA VAL A 163 -14.77 -3.85 7.62
C VAL A 163 -13.94 -3.16 6.54
N LEU A 164 -12.61 -3.26 6.61
CA LEU A 164 -11.73 -2.67 5.60
C LEU A 164 -12.02 -3.19 4.18
N LEU A 165 -12.20 -4.51 4.04
CA LEU A 165 -12.51 -5.12 2.75
C LEU A 165 -13.89 -4.72 2.23
N ALA A 166 -14.89 -4.59 3.11
CA ALA A 166 -16.23 -4.15 2.74
C ALA A 166 -16.23 -2.69 2.23
N GLU A 167 -15.52 -1.79 2.93
CA GLU A 167 -15.37 -0.39 2.52
C GLU A 167 -14.67 -0.26 1.15
N LEU A 168 -13.70 -1.14 0.87
CA LEU A 168 -12.91 -1.13 -0.37
C LEU A 168 -13.55 -1.97 -1.49
N GLN A 169 -14.62 -2.73 -1.22
CA GLN A 169 -15.19 -3.69 -2.17
C GLN A 169 -15.65 -3.02 -3.47
N GLY A 170 -16.35 -1.88 -3.36
CA GLY A 170 -16.89 -1.13 -4.50
C GLY A 170 -15.84 -0.40 -5.34
N GLN A 171 -14.60 -0.28 -4.85
CA GLN A 171 -13.54 0.46 -5.53
C GLN A 171 -12.93 -0.40 -6.65
N ARG A 172 -13.25 -0.07 -7.90
CA ARG A 172 -12.80 -0.83 -9.09
C ARG A 172 -12.40 0.12 -10.20
N VAL A 173 -11.17 0.62 -10.12
CA VAL A 173 -10.58 1.55 -11.09
C VAL A 173 -9.34 0.92 -11.73
N LYS A 174 -9.16 1.13 -13.03
CA LYS A 174 -7.96 0.67 -13.75
C LYS A 174 -6.81 1.61 -13.44
N ILE A 175 -5.72 1.05 -12.93
CA ILE A 175 -4.51 1.79 -12.62
C ILE A 175 -3.41 1.33 -13.56
N SER A 176 -2.93 2.23 -14.43
CA SER A 176 -1.91 1.93 -15.43
C SER A 176 -0.65 1.29 -14.83
N LEU A 177 -0.25 1.74 -13.64
CA LEU A 177 0.86 1.18 -12.86
C LEU A 177 0.66 -0.31 -12.53
N LEU A 178 -0.55 -0.69 -12.11
CA LEU A 178 -0.85 -2.06 -11.69
C LEU A 178 -1.10 -2.97 -12.90
N LEU A 179 -1.62 -2.41 -13.98
CA LEU A 179 -1.73 -3.09 -15.27
C LEU A 179 -0.35 -3.41 -15.86
N SER A 180 0.57 -2.43 -15.89
CA SER A 180 1.92 -2.62 -16.44
C SER A 180 2.75 -3.60 -15.61
N ALA A 181 2.55 -3.58 -14.28
CA ALA A 181 3.14 -4.54 -13.34
C ALA A 181 2.49 -5.95 -13.38
N ASN A 182 1.45 -6.18 -14.18
CA ASN A 182 0.69 -7.43 -14.23
C ASN A 182 0.10 -7.83 -12.84
N ILE A 183 -0.23 -6.84 -12.01
CA ILE A 183 -0.94 -7.01 -10.73
C ILE A 183 -2.46 -6.90 -10.95
N GLN A 184 -2.88 -6.15 -11.98
CA GLN A 184 -4.27 -5.94 -12.33
C GLN A 184 -4.59 -6.50 -13.72
N ASN A 185 -5.78 -7.06 -13.88
CA ASN A 185 -6.35 -7.44 -15.16
C ASN A 185 -6.95 -6.24 -15.89
N THR A 186 -7.19 -6.37 -17.19
CA THR A 186 -7.81 -5.33 -18.04
C THR A 186 -9.24 -4.98 -17.61
N ASP A 187 -9.89 -5.82 -16.80
CA ASP A 187 -11.21 -5.59 -16.21
C ASP A 187 -11.13 -4.92 -14.82
N ALA A 188 -9.96 -4.44 -14.40
CA ALA A 188 -9.66 -3.86 -13.09
C ALA A 188 -9.68 -4.83 -11.89
N THR A 189 -9.77 -6.15 -12.10
CA THR A 189 -9.61 -7.14 -11.00
C THR A 189 -8.13 -7.31 -10.64
N PHE A 190 -7.85 -7.63 -9.37
CA PHE A 190 -6.49 -7.95 -8.94
C PHE A 190 -6.16 -9.42 -9.15
N LYS A 191 -4.91 -9.68 -9.53
CA LYS A 191 -4.27 -10.99 -9.44
C LYS A 191 -3.64 -11.09 -8.05
N LEU A 192 -4.16 -12.00 -7.23
CA LEU A 192 -3.72 -12.16 -5.84
C LEU A 192 -2.62 -13.22 -5.75
N PRO A 193 -1.77 -13.20 -4.72
CA PRO A 193 -0.84 -14.29 -4.49
C PRO A 193 -1.59 -15.61 -4.24
N MET A 194 -1.03 -16.72 -4.71
CA MET A 194 -1.60 -18.04 -4.47
C MET A 194 -1.83 -18.27 -2.98
N PRO A 195 -3.06 -18.67 -2.57
CA PRO A 195 -3.40 -18.85 -1.16
C PRO A 195 -2.70 -20.07 -0.53
N TYR A 196 -2.19 -21.00 -1.35
CA TYR A 196 -1.47 -22.19 -0.90
C TYR A 196 -0.04 -22.15 -1.44
N SER A 197 0.94 -22.57 -0.62
CA SER A 197 2.18 -23.09 -1.19
C SER A 197 1.80 -24.27 -2.09
N ALA A 198 2.47 -24.46 -3.23
CA ALA A 198 2.15 -25.51 -4.21
C ALA A 198 2.31 -26.97 -3.68
N ARG A 199 2.38 -27.18 -2.36
CA ARG A 199 2.63 -28.45 -1.70
C ARG A 199 1.53 -28.69 -0.67
N LEU A 200 0.60 -29.60 -0.98
CA LEU A 200 -0.37 -30.15 -0.02
C LEU A 200 0.33 -30.98 1.09
N GLY A 201 1.64 -31.18 0.96
CA GLY A 201 2.44 -32.01 1.87
C GLY A 201 2.36 -33.48 1.47
N VAL A 202 2.85 -34.34 2.35
CA VAL A 202 2.88 -35.77 2.12
C VAL A 202 1.63 -36.41 2.72
N VAL A 203 0.77 -36.96 1.87
CA VAL A 203 -0.36 -37.78 2.32
C VAL A 203 0.16 -39.17 2.65
N SER A 204 -0.16 -39.62 3.86
CA SER A 204 0.22 -40.94 4.37
C SER A 204 -1.05 -41.74 4.63
N VAL A 205 -1.17 -42.90 4.01
CA VAL A 205 -2.28 -43.85 4.25
C VAL A 205 -1.81 -44.90 5.25
N TYR A 206 -2.64 -45.20 6.25
CA TYR A 206 -2.35 -46.19 7.29
C TYR A 206 -3.40 -47.30 7.27
N ASP A 207 -2.94 -48.53 7.47
CA ASP A 207 -3.79 -49.69 7.71
C ASP A 207 -4.52 -49.48 9.04
N MET A 208 -5.85 -49.52 9.00
CA MET A 208 -6.71 -49.28 10.17
C MET A 208 -6.64 -50.38 11.23
N VAL A 209 -6.14 -51.56 10.88
CA VAL A 209 -6.04 -52.73 11.76
C VAL A 209 -4.63 -52.86 12.34
N SER A 210 -3.60 -52.67 11.52
CA SER A 210 -2.20 -52.82 11.96
C SER A 210 -1.50 -51.52 12.34
N GLY A 211 -2.08 -50.36 12.00
CA GLY A 211 -1.50 -49.03 12.24
C GLY A 211 -0.24 -48.74 11.42
N LYS A 212 0.16 -49.66 10.52
CA LYS A 212 1.34 -49.48 9.69
C LYS A 212 1.04 -48.56 8.51
N ASN A 213 2.04 -47.78 8.13
CA ASN A 213 1.96 -46.94 6.94
C ASN A 213 1.89 -47.85 5.70
N GLU A 214 0.78 -47.77 4.96
CA GLU A 214 0.57 -48.51 3.72
C GLU A 214 1.12 -47.76 2.51
N SER A 215 0.99 -46.43 2.49
CA SER A 215 1.55 -45.64 1.40
C SER A 215 1.92 -44.20 1.74
N GLN A 216 3.12 -43.90 1.27
CA GLN A 216 3.75 -42.65 0.86
C GLN A 216 3.22 -41.92 -0.39
N THR A 217 2.47 -40.82 -0.37
CA THR A 217 2.29 -40.04 -1.61
C THR A 217 2.40 -38.53 -1.40
N ASN A 218 3.37 -37.93 -2.09
CA ASN A 218 3.46 -36.49 -2.19
C ASN A 218 2.45 -36.04 -3.25
N LEU A 219 1.36 -35.40 -2.83
CA LEU A 219 0.36 -34.89 -3.77
C LEU A 219 0.81 -33.50 -4.24
N PRO A 220 1.29 -33.35 -5.48
CA PRO A 220 1.38 -32.02 -6.06
C PRO A 220 -0.03 -31.44 -6.13
N VAL A 221 -0.18 -30.15 -5.84
CA VAL A 221 -1.39 -29.43 -6.24
C VAL A 221 -1.45 -29.53 -7.76
N HIS A 222 -2.35 -30.36 -8.30
CA HIS A 222 -2.57 -30.38 -9.73
C HIS A 222 -3.08 -29.00 -10.12
N ASP A 223 -2.26 -28.27 -10.88
CA ASP A 223 -2.45 -26.95 -11.48
C ASP A 223 -3.66 -26.87 -12.44
N ALA A 224 -4.55 -27.87 -12.41
CA ALA A 224 -5.58 -28.10 -13.43
C ALA A 224 -6.78 -27.13 -13.34
N LEU A 225 -6.90 -26.35 -12.26
CA LEU A 225 -7.99 -25.37 -12.09
C LEU A 225 -7.50 -23.94 -11.79
N SER A 226 -6.25 -23.77 -11.37
CA SER A 226 -5.66 -22.47 -11.08
C SER A 226 -4.88 -22.05 -12.31
N ARG A 227 -5.34 -21.06 -13.09
CA ARG A 227 -4.50 -20.60 -14.20
C ARG A 227 -3.30 -19.87 -13.58
N PRO A 228 -2.06 -20.22 -13.90
CA PRO A 228 -0.88 -19.56 -13.32
C PRO A 228 -0.88 -18.04 -13.52
N TYR A 229 -1.59 -17.55 -14.56
CA TYR A 229 -1.77 -16.13 -14.87
C TYR A 229 -2.80 -15.40 -13.99
N ASP A 230 -3.59 -16.12 -13.19
CA ASP A 230 -4.58 -15.56 -12.26
C ASP A 230 -3.94 -15.13 -10.93
N PHE A 231 -2.70 -15.57 -10.69
CA PHE A 231 -1.99 -15.34 -9.45
C PHE A 231 -0.67 -14.60 -9.67
N TYR A 232 -0.33 -13.73 -8.74
CA TYR A 232 0.86 -12.90 -8.81
C TYR A 232 1.62 -13.00 -7.49
N ASP A 233 2.85 -13.52 -7.52
CA ASP A 233 3.71 -13.55 -6.34
C ASP A 233 4.54 -12.27 -6.30
N TYR A 234 4.13 -11.35 -5.41
CA TYR A 234 4.80 -10.06 -5.27
C TYR A 234 6.12 -10.24 -4.52
N SER A 235 7.22 -9.84 -5.14
CA SER A 235 8.58 -10.05 -4.62
C SER A 235 8.93 -9.17 -3.43
N ALA A 236 8.23 -8.03 -3.21
CA ALA A 236 8.55 -7.12 -2.12
C ALA A 236 7.66 -7.37 -0.88
N PRO A 237 8.18 -7.10 0.34
CA PRO A 237 7.41 -7.27 1.57
C PRO A 237 6.09 -6.51 1.56
N LEU A 238 5.06 -7.12 2.13
CA LEU A 238 3.73 -6.52 2.24
C LEU A 238 3.80 -5.21 3.03
N GLY A 239 3.21 -4.14 2.49
CA GLY A 239 3.31 -2.79 3.07
C GLY A 239 4.50 -1.96 2.58
N SER A 240 5.35 -2.50 1.70
CA SER A 240 6.42 -1.71 1.09
C SER A 240 5.91 -0.62 0.13
N ASN A 241 6.64 0.49 0.02
CA ASN A 241 6.44 1.54 -0.97
C ASN A 241 6.70 0.98 -2.38
N MET A 242 5.61 0.64 -3.09
CA MET A 242 5.65 0.06 -4.44
C MET A 242 6.07 1.06 -5.53
N PHE A 243 6.17 2.34 -5.18
CA PHE A 243 6.57 3.41 -6.09
C PHE A 243 8.08 3.64 -6.08
N ALA A 244 8.78 3.29 -5.00
CA ALA A 244 10.23 3.43 -4.89
C ALA A 244 10.99 2.33 -5.64
N ALA A 245 10.40 1.14 -5.77
CA ALA A 245 10.91 0.01 -6.54
C ALA A 245 9.72 -0.67 -7.23
N PRO A 246 9.52 -0.45 -8.55
CA PRO A 246 8.41 -1.04 -9.29
C PRO A 246 8.37 -2.56 -9.13
N PRO A 247 7.19 -3.19 -9.12
CA PRO A 247 7.08 -4.63 -9.23
C PRO A 247 7.77 -5.10 -10.51
N GLN A 248 8.84 -5.89 -10.39
CA GLN A 248 9.46 -6.53 -11.55
C GLN A 248 8.50 -7.59 -12.10
N LYS A 249 8.28 -7.61 -13.42
CA LYS A 249 7.54 -8.69 -14.08
C LYS A 249 8.17 -10.02 -13.66
N SER A 250 7.36 -10.98 -13.20
CA SER A 250 7.81 -12.37 -13.11
C SER A 250 8.28 -12.80 -14.50
N GLU A 251 9.58 -13.01 -14.68
CA GLU A 251 10.16 -13.37 -15.97
C GLU A 251 9.58 -14.73 -16.44
N SER A 252 8.54 -14.69 -17.27
CA SER A 252 8.42 -15.70 -18.31
C SER A 252 9.49 -15.36 -19.33
N LYS A 253 10.59 -16.11 -19.33
CA LYS A 253 11.75 -16.01 -20.23
C LYS A 253 11.42 -15.42 -21.61
N HIS A 254 11.48 -14.10 -21.75
CA HIS A 254 11.83 -13.46 -23.02
C HIS A 254 12.40 -12.08 -22.73
N THR A 255 13.62 -11.91 -23.23
CA THR A 255 14.44 -10.71 -23.33
C THR A 255 13.62 -9.43 -23.53
N ASP A 256 13.78 -8.45 -22.63
CA ASP A 256 13.81 -7.00 -22.90
C ASP A 256 13.88 -6.19 -21.60
N ALA A 257 15.00 -6.28 -20.87
CA ALA A 257 15.20 -5.55 -19.61
C ALA A 257 15.38 -4.03 -19.78
N HIS A 258 15.79 -3.57 -20.97
CA HIS A 258 16.14 -2.16 -21.21
C HIS A 258 14.93 -1.26 -21.58
N ILE A 259 13.77 -1.82 -21.92
CA ILE A 259 12.57 -1.06 -22.31
C ILE A 259 11.70 -0.71 -21.07
N LEU A 260 11.92 -1.39 -19.95
CA LEU A 260 10.99 -1.43 -18.81
C LEU A 260 11.11 -0.24 -17.85
N GLU A 261 12.32 0.29 -17.60
CA GLU A 261 12.48 1.56 -16.88
C GLU A 261 11.82 2.72 -17.65
N SER A 262 11.89 2.69 -18.98
CA SER A 262 11.31 3.73 -19.84
C SER A 262 9.77 3.70 -19.83
N SER A 263 9.15 2.50 -19.84
CA SER A 263 7.69 2.38 -19.89
C SER A 263 7.03 2.72 -18.54
N PHE A 264 7.69 2.40 -17.43
CA PHE A 264 7.27 2.80 -16.09
C PHE A 264 7.37 4.30 -15.90
N SER A 265 8.52 4.88 -16.28
CA SER A 265 8.72 6.32 -16.28
C SER A 265 7.67 7.00 -17.15
N VAL A 266 7.36 6.52 -18.36
CA VAL A 266 6.36 7.12 -19.25
C VAL A 266 4.93 7.06 -18.70
N ALA A 267 4.44 5.92 -18.20
CA ALA A 267 3.08 5.84 -17.62
C ALA A 267 2.93 6.64 -16.31
N PHE A 268 4.00 6.69 -15.51
CA PHE A 268 4.10 7.54 -14.33
C PHE A 268 4.17 9.03 -14.72
N LEU A 269 4.96 9.37 -15.74
CA LEU A 269 5.07 10.73 -16.30
C LEU A 269 3.75 11.18 -16.94
N GLU A 270 2.99 10.33 -17.62
CA GLU A 270 1.66 10.67 -18.16
C GLU A 270 0.63 10.96 -17.05
N LEU A 271 0.71 10.26 -15.91
CA LEU A 271 -0.06 10.59 -14.71
C LEU A 271 0.36 11.94 -14.10
N ILE A 272 1.63 12.32 -14.28
CA ILE A 272 2.27 13.50 -13.68
C ILE A 272 2.15 14.77 -14.56
N HIS A 273 2.18 14.63 -15.88
CA HIS A 273 2.24 15.72 -16.88
C HIS A 273 0.87 16.19 -17.38
N GLY A 274 -0.21 15.52 -16.97
CA GLY A 274 -1.58 15.97 -17.23
C GLY A 274 -1.96 17.22 -16.44
N GLY A 275 -1.46 18.40 -16.84
CA GLY A 275 -2.12 19.70 -16.61
C GLY A 275 -1.42 20.70 -15.67
N GLY A 276 -0.62 21.61 -16.23
CA GLY A 276 -0.34 22.95 -15.66
C GLY A 276 0.97 23.12 -14.88
N GLU A 277 1.58 24.31 -14.93
CA GLU A 277 2.72 24.69 -14.08
C GLU A 277 2.30 24.72 -12.61
N TRP A 278 2.88 23.83 -11.81
CA TRP A 278 2.47 23.55 -10.43
C TRP A 278 3.14 24.43 -9.36
N ILE A 279 4.18 25.18 -9.75
CA ILE A 279 4.91 26.10 -8.88
C ILE A 279 4.86 27.46 -9.57
N LYS A 280 4.06 28.39 -9.02
CA LYS A 280 4.25 29.80 -9.34
C LYS A 280 5.63 30.18 -8.81
N ARG A 281 6.55 30.49 -9.72
CA ARG A 281 7.73 31.28 -9.40
C ARG A 281 7.21 32.68 -9.06
N ASP A 282 7.24 33.03 -7.79
CA ASP A 282 7.40 34.43 -7.39
C ASP A 282 8.89 34.78 -7.45
#